data_AF-A0A0J7MZU4-F1
#
_entry.id   AF-A0A0J7MZU4-F1
#
_cell.length_a   1.000
_cell.length_b   1.000
_cell.length_c   1.000
_cell.angle_alpha   90.00
_cell.angle_beta   90.00
_cell.angle_gamma   90.00
#
_symmetry.space_group_name_H-M   'P 1'
#
loop_
_entity.id
_entity.type
_entity.pdbx_description
1 polymer ?
#
loop_
_entity_poly.entity_id
_entity_poly.type
_entity_poly.pdbx_seq_one_letter_code
_entity_poly.pdbx_strand_id
1 'polypeptide(L)'
;MLPKVGVFYRIASFLLNQFGKRLNSDDQISSEVVERMIAQKDIENTLAIMVEENGWFRKRLPFQNISSSDLLNFPELTETDLKILFTGTYQYSQAISYLGEILNEDGSLNLQFLKDQSNVLKLQVQSRHISRKVCRCFIEYTPDSTGHSGIKRYFCECANGRRTVGCCSHIAAIIYYLSYGRYLSKIPRPAQHLCALFKTDGITPIINEDSDED
;
A
#
# COMPACT_ATOMS: atom_id res chain seq x y z
N MET A 1 -25.95 -16.46 -4.19
CA MET A 1 -25.26 -15.72 -5.27
C MET A 1 -26.29 -15.19 -6.24
N LEU A 2 -26.13 -13.96 -6.75
CA LEU A 2 -27.04 -13.38 -7.74
C LEU A 2 -27.03 -14.22 -9.04
N PRO A 3 -28.19 -14.69 -9.54
CA PRO A 3 -28.24 -15.43 -10.79
C PRO A 3 -27.74 -14.57 -11.95
N LYS A 4 -27.01 -15.18 -12.89
CA LYS A 4 -26.46 -14.53 -14.11
C LYS A 4 -25.42 -13.41 -13.88
N VAL A 5 -24.83 -13.28 -12.68
CA VAL A 5 -23.81 -12.25 -12.39
C VAL A 5 -22.67 -12.21 -13.42
N GLY A 6 -22.20 -13.37 -13.89
CA GLY A 6 -21.14 -13.44 -14.90
C GLY A 6 -21.56 -12.99 -16.31
N VAL A 7 -22.87 -13.01 -16.62
CA VAL A 7 -23.41 -12.47 -17.88
C VAL A 7 -23.53 -10.96 -17.76
N PHE A 8 -24.11 -10.46 -16.67
CA PHE A 8 -24.22 -9.01 -16.44
C PHE A 8 -22.84 -8.33 -16.38
N TYR A 9 -21.87 -8.95 -15.73
CA TYR A 9 -20.48 -8.46 -15.70
C TYR A 9 -19.89 -8.32 -17.11
N ARG A 10 -20.11 -9.31 -17.99
CA ARG A 10 -19.62 -9.27 -19.38
C ARG A 10 -20.30 -8.19 -20.21
N ILE A 11 -21.62 -8.04 -20.09
CA ILE A 11 -22.38 -6.98 -20.76
C ILE A 11 -21.89 -5.61 -20.29
N ALA A 12 -21.79 -5.39 -18.98
CA ALA A 12 -21.30 -4.13 -18.41
C ALA A 12 -19.86 -3.82 -18.86
N SER A 13 -18.98 -4.82 -18.86
CA SER A 13 -17.59 -4.68 -19.34
C SER A 13 -17.55 -4.33 -20.83
N PHE A 14 -18.38 -4.96 -21.67
CA PHE A 14 -18.49 -4.62 -23.09
C PHE A 14 -18.96 -3.18 -23.28
N LEU A 15 -20.03 -2.77 -22.61
CA LEU A 15 -20.56 -1.41 -22.69
C LEU A 15 -19.52 -0.38 -22.24
N LEU A 16 -18.81 -0.65 -21.14
CA LEU A 16 -17.76 0.23 -20.63
C LEU A 16 -16.57 0.30 -21.60
N ASN A 17 -16.15 -0.82 -22.17
CA ASN A 17 -15.05 -0.86 -23.12
C ASN A 17 -15.41 -0.18 -24.45
N GLN A 18 -16.64 -0.32 -24.93
CA GLN A 18 -17.07 0.25 -26.21
C GLN A 18 -17.45 1.73 -26.11
N PHE A 19 -18.16 2.11 -25.06
CA PHE A 19 -18.80 3.44 -24.95
C PHE A 19 -18.31 4.25 -23.75
N GLY A 20 -17.62 3.63 -22.79
CA GLY A 20 -17.07 4.33 -21.63
C GLY A 20 -15.97 5.31 -22.02
N LYS A 21 -16.00 6.49 -21.41
CA LYS A 21 -14.94 7.49 -21.55
C LYS A 21 -13.61 6.85 -21.13
N ARG A 22 -12.61 6.91 -22.02
CA ARG A 22 -11.26 6.47 -21.69
C ARG A 22 -10.72 7.33 -20.56
N LEU A 23 -10.26 6.67 -19.50
CA LEU A 23 -9.57 7.32 -18.41
C LEU A 23 -8.10 7.41 -18.82
N ASN A 24 -7.69 8.61 -19.21
CA ASN A 24 -6.28 8.92 -19.39
C ASN A 24 -5.78 9.48 -18.06
N SER A 25 -4.71 8.89 -17.55
CA SER A 25 -3.99 9.36 -16.37
C SER A 25 -2.49 9.28 -16.66
N ASP A 26 -1.71 10.06 -15.94
CA ASP A 26 -0.25 9.95 -15.96
C ASP A 26 0.40 10.27 -17.32
N ASP A 27 -0.29 10.92 -18.27
CA ASP A 27 0.22 11.22 -19.62
C ASP A 27 1.61 11.89 -19.57
N GLN A 28 1.79 12.83 -18.64
CA GLN A 28 3.04 13.58 -18.45
C GLN A 28 4.23 12.73 -17.97
N ILE A 29 3.97 11.61 -17.30
CA ILE A 29 5.00 10.74 -16.68
C ILE A 29 5.02 9.33 -17.30
N SER A 30 4.19 9.09 -18.32
CA SER A 30 3.96 7.76 -18.89
C SER A 30 5.24 7.14 -19.44
N SER A 31 6.08 7.94 -20.13
CA SER A 31 7.38 7.51 -20.64
C SER A 31 8.30 7.06 -19.51
N GLU A 32 8.44 7.85 -18.44
CA GLU A 32 9.29 7.53 -17.29
C GLU A 32 8.83 6.26 -16.56
N VAL A 33 7.50 6.10 -16.41
CA VAL A 33 6.92 4.88 -15.85
C VAL A 33 7.28 3.67 -16.71
N VAL A 34 7.09 3.75 -18.04
CA VAL A 34 7.37 2.64 -18.96
C VAL A 34 8.85 2.28 -18.96
N GLU A 35 9.73 3.28 -19.04
CA GLU A 35 11.19 3.07 -18.98
C GLU A 35 11.59 2.36 -17.69
N ARG A 36 11.05 2.80 -16.55
CA ARG A 36 11.31 2.15 -15.26
C ARG A 36 10.78 0.70 -15.24
N MET A 37 9.56 0.46 -15.72
CA MET A 37 8.99 -0.88 -15.79
C MET A 37 9.86 -1.81 -16.63
N ILE A 38 10.33 -1.35 -17.80
CA ILE A 38 11.22 -2.11 -18.68
C ILE A 38 12.55 -2.40 -17.99
N ALA A 39 13.13 -1.40 -17.32
CA ALA A 39 14.40 -1.56 -16.61
C ALA A 39 14.32 -2.59 -15.46
N GLN A 40 13.14 -2.80 -14.86
CA GLN A 40 12.96 -3.69 -13.71
C GLN A 40 12.37 -5.07 -14.05
N LYS A 41 11.78 -5.25 -15.24
CA LYS A 41 10.96 -6.43 -15.56
C LYS A 41 11.68 -7.77 -15.41
N ASP A 42 12.97 -7.82 -15.73
CA ASP A 42 13.80 -9.04 -15.71
C ASP A 42 14.77 -9.05 -14.53
N ILE A 43 14.72 -8.04 -13.66
CA ILE A 43 15.58 -7.96 -12.48
C ILE A 43 15.01 -8.85 -11.39
N GLU A 44 15.84 -9.73 -10.85
CA GLU A 44 15.49 -10.52 -9.68
C GLU A 44 15.54 -9.66 -8.40
N ASN A 45 14.60 -9.92 -7.47
CA ASN A 45 14.55 -9.23 -6.19
C ASN A 45 15.65 -9.74 -5.25
N THR A 46 16.85 -9.22 -5.43
CA THR A 46 18.05 -9.55 -4.66
C THR A 46 17.93 -9.20 -3.16
N LEU A 47 17.04 -8.28 -2.76
CA LEU A 47 16.75 -8.05 -1.35
C LEU A 47 15.95 -9.21 -0.74
N ALA A 48 15.01 -9.79 -1.49
CA ALA A 48 14.26 -10.96 -1.04
C ALA A 48 15.21 -12.15 -0.80
N ILE A 49 16.16 -12.39 -1.70
CA ILE A 49 17.20 -13.43 -1.56
C ILE A 49 18.02 -13.17 -0.29
N MET A 50 18.53 -11.94 -0.12
CA MET A 50 19.32 -11.55 1.04
C MET A 50 18.57 -11.77 2.37
N VAL A 51 17.27 -11.45 2.40
CA VAL A 51 16.41 -11.63 3.60
C VAL A 51 16.29 -13.12 3.96
N GLU A 52 16.15 -13.99 2.96
CA GLU A 52 16.04 -15.44 3.13
C GLU A 52 17.36 -16.07 3.57
N GLU A 53 18.44 -15.77 2.87
CA GLU A 53 19.79 -16.30 3.16
C GLU A 53 20.27 -15.90 4.56
N ASN A 54 20.04 -14.65 4.96
CA ASN A 54 20.43 -14.17 6.30
C ASN A 54 19.45 -14.59 7.41
N GLY A 55 18.37 -15.31 7.07
CA GLY A 55 17.37 -15.76 8.03
C GLY A 55 16.71 -14.63 8.81
N TRP A 56 16.55 -13.45 8.21
CA TRP A 56 16.04 -12.27 8.92
C TRP A 56 14.61 -12.45 9.44
N PHE A 57 13.85 -13.39 8.87
CA PHE A 57 12.56 -13.80 9.38
C PHE A 57 12.61 -14.52 10.74
N ARG A 58 13.72 -15.18 11.06
CA ARG A 58 13.88 -16.01 12.27
C ARG A 58 14.41 -15.18 13.45
N LYS A 59 15.11 -14.09 13.17
CA LYS A 59 15.67 -13.21 14.20
C LYS A 59 14.54 -12.43 14.87
N ARG A 60 14.24 -12.76 16.14
CA ARG A 60 13.39 -11.92 17.00
C ARG A 60 14.21 -10.72 17.44
N LEU A 61 14.00 -9.59 16.78
CA LEU A 61 14.62 -8.33 17.13
C LEU A 61 13.54 -7.43 17.74
N PRO A 62 13.85 -6.65 18.79
CA PRO A 62 12.89 -5.73 19.38
C PRO A 62 12.61 -4.63 18.36
N PHE A 63 11.40 -4.62 17.82
CA PHE A 63 10.95 -3.54 16.94
C PHE A 63 10.56 -2.33 17.77
N GLN A 64 10.88 -1.13 17.27
CA GLN A 64 10.49 0.13 17.88
C GLN A 64 9.33 0.73 17.09
N ASN A 65 8.37 1.36 17.76
CA ASN A 65 7.33 2.12 17.07
C ASN A 65 7.96 3.35 16.42
N ILE A 66 7.58 3.65 15.19
CA ILE A 66 8.06 4.84 14.50
C ILE A 66 7.41 6.10 15.09
N SER A 67 8.22 7.12 15.39
CA SER A 67 7.76 8.47 15.70
C SER A 67 8.02 9.42 14.52
N SER A 68 7.45 10.63 14.58
CA SER A 68 7.71 11.69 13.60
C SER A 68 9.17 12.14 13.55
N SER A 69 9.92 11.96 14.64
CA SER A 69 11.35 12.27 14.73
C SER A 69 12.28 11.12 14.31
N ASP A 70 11.73 9.94 13.98
CA ASP A 70 12.53 8.80 13.54
C ASP A 70 12.71 8.78 12.02
N LEU A 71 13.84 8.21 11.58
CA LEU A 71 14.15 8.03 10.16
C LEU A 71 14.10 9.36 9.37
N LEU A 72 14.58 10.45 9.96
CA LEU A 72 14.68 11.76 9.27
C LEU A 72 15.59 11.70 8.05
N ASN A 73 16.52 10.75 8.02
CA ASN A 73 17.41 10.49 6.90
C ASN A 73 16.77 9.61 5.79
N PHE A 74 15.47 9.30 5.86
CA PHE A 74 14.78 8.55 4.81
C PHE A 74 14.60 9.44 3.57
N PRO A 75 14.62 8.90 2.34
CA PRO A 75 14.55 9.72 1.14
C PRO A 75 13.28 10.56 1.06
N GLU A 76 13.41 11.80 0.63
CA GLU A 76 12.27 12.69 0.38
C GLU A 76 11.85 12.62 -1.09
N LEU A 77 10.58 12.30 -1.33
CA LEU A 77 10.04 12.08 -2.68
C LEU A 77 8.88 13.04 -2.93
N THR A 78 8.76 13.53 -4.16
CA THR A 78 7.56 14.25 -4.61
C THR A 78 6.43 13.28 -4.94
N GLU A 79 5.22 13.80 -5.14
CA GLU A 79 4.10 12.99 -5.66
C GLU A 79 4.45 12.36 -7.03
N THR A 80 5.17 13.09 -7.88
CA THR A 80 5.63 12.59 -9.18
C THR A 80 6.60 11.43 -9.03
N ASP A 81 7.60 11.56 -8.14
CA ASP A 81 8.52 10.47 -7.82
C ASP A 81 7.80 9.22 -7.35
N LEU A 82 6.79 9.39 -6.48
CA LEU A 82 6.00 8.28 -5.96
C LEU A 82 5.17 7.61 -7.06
N LYS A 83 4.55 8.39 -7.96
CA LYS A 83 3.83 7.82 -9.10
C LYS A 83 4.76 7.06 -10.04
N ILE A 84 5.96 7.56 -10.30
CA ILE A 84 6.96 6.84 -11.11
C ILE A 84 7.36 5.54 -10.41
N LEU A 85 7.72 5.61 -9.13
CA LEU A 85 8.12 4.46 -8.33
C LEU A 85 7.04 3.38 -8.26
N PHE A 86 5.78 3.80 -8.11
CA PHE A 86 4.61 2.94 -8.01
C PHE A 86 3.98 2.64 -9.37
N THR A 87 4.61 2.94 -10.50
CA THR A 87 4.07 2.61 -11.84
C THR A 87 2.69 3.23 -12.13
N GLY A 88 2.43 4.42 -11.61
CA GLY A 88 1.27 5.27 -11.94
C GLY A 88 0.37 5.63 -10.77
N THR A 89 -0.63 6.47 -11.07
CA THR A 89 -1.59 7.02 -10.09
C THR A 89 -2.43 5.93 -9.41
N TYR A 90 -2.69 4.81 -10.07
CA TYR A 90 -3.48 3.73 -9.50
C TYR A 90 -2.82 3.11 -8.25
N GLN A 91 -1.55 2.72 -8.34
CA GLN A 91 -0.84 2.15 -7.18
C GLN A 91 -0.59 3.21 -6.11
N TYR A 92 -0.30 4.46 -6.50
CA TYR A 92 -0.21 5.59 -5.57
C TYR A 92 -1.49 5.77 -4.76
N SER A 93 -2.65 5.76 -5.41
CA SER A 93 -3.95 5.88 -4.74
C SER A 93 -4.23 4.68 -3.82
N GLN A 94 -3.81 3.48 -4.22
CA GLN A 94 -3.89 2.30 -3.35
C GLN A 94 -2.99 2.40 -2.12
N ALA A 95 -1.80 3.01 -2.24
CA ALA A 95 -0.89 3.25 -1.12
C ALA A 95 -1.58 4.13 -0.07
N ILE A 96 -2.20 5.23 -0.52
CA ILE A 96 -2.93 6.15 0.36
C ILE A 96 -4.15 5.46 0.99
N SER A 97 -4.93 4.72 0.19
CA SER A 97 -6.09 3.98 0.69
C SER A 97 -5.70 2.98 1.78
N TYR A 98 -4.66 2.18 1.54
CA TYR A 98 -4.20 1.20 2.53
C TYR A 98 -3.57 1.87 3.76
N LEU A 99 -2.85 2.99 3.59
CA LEU A 99 -2.37 3.79 4.73
C LEU A 99 -3.54 4.25 5.61
N GLY A 100 -4.63 4.72 4.99
CA GLY A 100 -5.88 5.09 5.67
C GLY A 100 -6.48 3.98 6.52
N GLU A 101 -6.34 2.72 6.09
CA GLU A 101 -6.83 1.53 6.81
C GLU A 101 -5.99 1.18 8.05
N ILE A 102 -4.69 1.51 8.04
CA ILE A 102 -3.76 1.18 9.15
C ILE A 102 -3.48 2.37 10.07
N LEU A 103 -4.01 3.55 9.76
CA LEU A 103 -3.97 4.73 10.61
C LEU A 103 -4.97 4.61 11.76
N ASN A 104 -4.49 4.77 12.99
CA ASN A 104 -5.35 4.88 14.17
C ASN A 104 -6.20 6.15 14.11
N GLU A 105 -7.28 6.25 14.91
CA GLU A 105 -8.17 7.42 14.90
C GLU A 105 -7.45 8.74 15.21
N ASP A 106 -6.42 8.69 16.06
CA ASP A 106 -5.55 9.81 16.46
C ASP A 106 -4.52 10.22 15.39
N GLY A 107 -4.42 9.49 14.27
CA GLY A 107 -3.43 9.74 13.22
C GLY A 107 -2.10 9.03 13.43
N SER A 108 -1.94 8.28 14.52
CA SER A 108 -0.75 7.48 14.76
C SER A 108 -0.73 6.23 13.87
N LEU A 109 0.48 5.77 13.56
CA LEU A 109 0.73 4.54 12.82
C LEU A 109 1.44 3.55 13.74
N ASN A 110 0.86 2.36 13.87
CA ASN A 110 1.54 1.23 14.52
C ASN A 110 2.54 0.57 13.56
N LEU A 111 3.53 1.36 13.12
CA LEU A 111 4.63 0.91 12.30
C LEU A 111 5.81 0.60 13.19
N GLN A 112 6.15 -0.67 13.25
CA GLN A 112 7.29 -1.18 13.99
C GLN A 112 8.48 -1.28 13.05
N PHE A 113 9.64 -0.74 13.43
CA PHE A 113 10.84 -0.79 12.61
C PHE A 113 12.10 -1.28 13.33
N LEU A 114 13.05 -1.77 12.54
CA LEU A 114 14.44 -1.96 12.92
C LEU A 114 15.34 -1.46 11.78
N LYS A 115 16.30 -0.60 12.12
CA LYS A 115 17.37 -0.16 11.21
C LYS A 115 18.61 -1.01 11.46
N ASP A 116 19.09 -1.67 10.40
CA ASP A 116 20.36 -2.40 10.41
C ASP A 116 21.50 -1.49 9.91
N GLN A 117 22.76 -1.91 10.10
CA GLN A 117 23.94 -1.16 9.61
C GLN A 117 23.98 -1.03 8.08
N SER A 118 23.21 -1.84 7.36
CA SER A 118 23.16 -1.90 5.89
C SER A 118 22.14 -0.94 5.24
N ASN A 119 21.60 0.04 5.96
CA ASN A 119 20.51 0.91 5.48
C ASN A 119 19.26 0.15 5.00
N VAL A 120 19.06 -1.06 5.54
CA VAL A 120 17.83 -1.82 5.34
C VAL A 120 16.91 -1.58 6.52
N LEU A 121 15.74 -1.02 6.20
CA LEU A 121 14.64 -0.85 7.11
C LEU A 121 13.78 -2.11 7.12
N LYS A 122 13.62 -2.72 8.29
CA LYS A 122 12.73 -3.87 8.49
C LYS A 122 11.47 -3.35 9.17
N LEU A 123 10.29 -3.60 8.61
CA LEU A 123 9.02 -3.14 9.17
C LEU A 123 8.00 -4.26 9.32
N GLN A 124 7.04 -4.05 10.21
CA GLN A 124 5.85 -4.88 10.36
C GLN A 124 4.59 -4.09 10.08
N VAL A 125 3.71 -4.63 9.22
CA VAL A 125 2.43 -4.02 8.86
C VAL A 125 1.31 -5.03 8.81
N GLN A 126 0.09 -4.60 9.13
CA GLN A 126 -1.07 -5.48 9.12
C GLN A 126 -1.46 -5.90 7.70
N SER A 127 -1.71 -7.18 7.45
CA SER A 127 -2.19 -7.63 6.14
C SER A 127 -3.55 -7.00 5.82
N ARG A 128 -3.70 -6.52 4.58
CA ARG A 128 -4.95 -5.98 4.07
C ARG A 128 -6.07 -7.01 3.97
N HIS A 129 -5.70 -8.27 3.71
CA HIS A 129 -6.66 -9.34 3.44
C HIS A 129 -7.00 -10.18 4.66
N ILE A 130 -6.17 -10.14 5.71
CA ILE A 130 -6.29 -11.04 6.86
C ILE A 130 -5.91 -10.26 8.13
N SER A 131 -6.90 -9.92 8.96
CA SER A 131 -6.74 -9.09 10.16
C SER A 131 -5.81 -9.65 11.24
N ARG A 132 -5.50 -10.95 11.22
CA ARG A 132 -4.54 -11.58 12.16
C ARG A 132 -3.12 -11.70 11.61
N LYS A 133 -2.92 -11.47 10.30
CA LYS A 133 -1.63 -11.70 9.65
C LYS A 133 -0.83 -10.41 9.58
N VAL A 134 0.33 -10.37 10.22
CA VAL A 134 1.32 -9.30 10.04
C VAL A 134 2.26 -9.66 8.89
N CYS A 135 2.47 -8.74 7.97
CA CYS A 135 3.43 -8.85 6.88
C CYS A 135 4.73 -8.12 7.25
N ARG A 136 5.86 -8.80 7.05
CA ARG A 136 7.18 -8.17 7.18
C ARG A 136 7.59 -7.52 5.86
N CYS A 137 8.04 -6.28 5.96
CA CYS A 137 8.49 -5.46 4.85
C CYS A 137 9.96 -5.09 5.04
N PHE A 138 10.69 -5.00 3.93
CA PHE A 138 12.11 -4.66 3.90
C PHE A 138 12.30 -3.60 2.83
N ILE A 139 12.96 -2.50 3.19
CA ILE A 139 13.25 -1.40 2.26
C ILE A 139 14.73 -1.04 2.42
N GLU A 140 15.48 -1.17 1.35
CA GLU A 140 16.84 -0.65 1.27
C GLU A 140 16.80 0.72 0.59
N TYR A 141 17.43 1.70 1.22
CA TYR A 141 17.41 3.08 0.75
C TYR A 141 18.79 3.75 0.87
N THR A 142 18.93 4.88 0.19
CA THR A 142 20.08 5.78 0.34
C THR A 142 19.71 6.89 1.33
N PRO A 143 20.38 6.99 2.49
CA PRO A 143 20.19 8.09 3.42
C PRO A 143 20.26 9.47 2.76
N ASP A 144 19.44 10.40 3.24
CA ASP A 144 19.51 11.85 2.91
C ASP A 144 19.44 12.14 1.40
N SER A 145 18.80 11.23 0.65
CA SER A 145 18.62 11.37 -0.80
C SER A 145 17.25 11.94 -1.14
N THR A 146 17.13 12.47 -2.36
CA THR A 146 15.87 12.97 -2.89
C THR A 146 15.48 12.18 -4.14
N GLY A 147 14.17 12.08 -4.38
CA GLY A 147 13.61 11.44 -5.57
C GLY A 147 13.56 9.92 -5.51
N HIS A 148 12.88 9.31 -6.49
CA HIS A 148 12.55 7.88 -6.43
C HIS A 148 13.76 6.94 -6.46
N SER A 149 14.92 7.39 -6.97
CA SER A 149 16.17 6.61 -6.97
C SER A 149 16.76 6.39 -5.57
N GLY A 150 16.33 7.18 -4.57
CA GLY A 150 16.68 6.98 -3.16
C GLY A 150 16.18 5.65 -2.61
N ILE A 151 15.12 5.09 -3.19
CA ILE A 151 14.61 3.75 -2.87
C ILE A 151 15.30 2.73 -3.79
N LYS A 152 16.23 1.96 -3.24
CA LYS A 152 17.06 1.02 -4.01
C LYS A 152 16.31 -0.26 -4.34
N ARG A 153 15.82 -0.95 -3.30
CA ARG A 153 15.16 -2.25 -3.40
C ARG A 153 14.14 -2.38 -2.27
N TYR A 154 13.12 -3.17 -2.50
CA TYR A 154 12.12 -3.48 -1.49
C TYR A 154 11.62 -4.91 -1.61
N PHE A 155 11.17 -5.46 -0.50
CA PHE A 155 10.60 -6.80 -0.43
C PHE A 155 9.52 -6.85 0.63
N CYS A 156 8.44 -7.58 0.35
CA CYS A 156 7.40 -7.86 1.33
C CYS A 156 7.06 -9.35 1.34
N GLU A 157 6.71 -9.86 2.51
CA GLU A 157 6.28 -11.25 2.71
C GLU A 157 4.91 -11.58 2.06
N CYS A 158 4.17 -10.59 1.59
CA CYS A 158 2.90 -10.83 0.90
C CYS A 158 3.12 -11.53 -0.46
N ALA A 159 2.05 -12.11 -1.02
CA ALA A 159 2.10 -12.83 -2.30
C ALA A 159 2.67 -11.99 -3.47
N ASN A 160 2.55 -10.67 -3.40
CA ASN A 160 3.03 -9.74 -4.43
C ASN A 160 4.35 -9.05 -4.07
N GLY A 161 4.94 -9.38 -2.92
CA GLY A 161 6.03 -8.57 -2.36
C GLY A 161 7.42 -8.87 -2.94
N ARG A 162 7.55 -9.89 -3.80
CA ARG A 162 8.77 -10.15 -4.59
C ARG A 162 8.85 -9.36 -5.89
N ARG A 163 7.77 -8.70 -6.31
CA ARG A 163 7.73 -7.95 -7.58
C ARG A 163 8.79 -6.83 -7.57
N THR A 164 9.46 -6.66 -8.70
CA THR A 164 10.40 -5.55 -8.99
C THR A 164 9.74 -4.45 -9.83
N VAL A 165 8.72 -4.80 -10.63
CA VAL A 165 7.85 -3.85 -11.32
C VAL A 165 6.68 -3.48 -10.42
N GLY A 166 6.62 -2.19 -10.05
CA GLY A 166 5.67 -1.69 -9.07
C GLY A 166 5.89 -2.33 -7.70
N CYS A 167 4.94 -2.15 -6.78
CA CYS A 167 5.03 -2.76 -5.44
C CYS A 167 3.67 -3.19 -4.91
N CYS A 168 3.66 -3.96 -3.81
CA CYS A 168 2.43 -4.23 -3.08
C CYS A 168 2.00 -2.99 -2.28
N SER A 169 0.72 -2.92 -1.92
CA SER A 169 0.18 -1.78 -1.15
C SER A 169 0.90 -1.58 0.19
N HIS A 170 1.42 -2.65 0.80
CA HIS A 170 2.22 -2.60 2.02
C HIS A 170 3.46 -1.72 1.86
N ILE A 171 4.30 -2.05 0.88
CA ILE A 171 5.53 -1.32 0.60
C ILE A 171 5.20 0.10 0.14
N ALA A 172 4.22 0.24 -0.75
CA ALA A 172 3.80 1.52 -1.29
C ALA A 172 3.38 2.49 -0.17
N ALA A 173 2.55 2.05 0.78
CA ALA A 173 2.07 2.88 1.87
C ALA A 173 3.18 3.30 2.83
N ILE A 174 4.11 2.38 3.15
CA ILE A 174 5.27 2.70 4.00
C ILE A 174 6.14 3.76 3.31
N ILE A 175 6.50 3.54 2.04
CA ILE A 175 7.33 4.50 1.29
C ILE A 175 6.60 5.85 1.20
N TYR A 176 5.32 5.86 0.83
CA TYR A 176 4.52 7.07 0.76
C TYR A 176 4.55 7.83 2.10
N TYR A 177 4.29 7.16 3.23
CA TYR A 177 4.27 7.81 4.53
C TYR A 177 5.65 8.40 4.89
N LEU A 178 6.71 7.60 4.77
CA LEU A 178 8.06 8.01 5.20
C LEU A 178 8.68 9.09 4.33
N SER A 179 8.40 9.09 3.03
CA SER A 179 9.04 10.00 2.07
C SER A 179 8.25 11.26 1.76
N TYR A 180 6.94 11.26 2.05
CA TYR A 180 6.05 12.36 1.66
C TYR A 180 4.92 12.59 2.67
N GLY A 181 4.11 11.56 2.94
CA GLY A 181 2.86 11.68 3.69
C GLY A 181 3.02 12.23 5.12
N ARG A 182 4.11 11.91 5.82
CA ARG A 182 4.39 12.41 7.17
C ARG A 182 4.67 13.91 7.25
N TYR A 183 4.99 14.54 6.12
CA TYR A 183 5.27 15.97 6.04
C TYR A 183 4.04 16.79 5.66
N LEU A 184 2.92 16.13 5.33
CA LEU A 184 1.66 16.80 5.06
C LEU A 184 0.99 17.24 6.37
N SER A 185 0.26 18.36 6.32
CA SER A 185 -0.51 18.86 7.47
C SER A 185 -1.59 17.87 7.94
N LYS A 186 -2.08 17.03 7.03
CA LYS A 186 -3.04 15.95 7.30
C LYS A 186 -2.83 14.81 6.32
N ILE A 187 -2.75 13.58 6.85
CA ILE A 187 -2.68 12.39 6.02
C ILE A 187 -4.08 12.11 5.43
N PRO A 188 -4.23 12.02 4.10
CA PRO A 188 -5.50 11.72 3.48
C PRO A 188 -5.99 10.31 3.88
N ARG A 189 -7.29 10.21 4.19
CA ARG A 189 -7.99 8.93 4.43
C ARG A 189 -9.13 8.77 3.42
N PRO A 190 -8.83 8.29 2.20
CA PRO A 190 -9.85 8.02 1.21
C PRO A 190 -10.90 7.09 1.80
N ALA A 191 -12.17 7.32 1.45
CA ALA A 191 -13.29 6.50 1.89
C ALA A 191 -13.52 6.42 3.43
N GLN A 192 -12.93 7.30 4.25
CA GLN A 192 -13.24 7.36 5.68
C GLN A 192 -14.74 7.50 5.96
N HIS A 193 -15.46 8.22 5.10
CA HIS A 193 -16.92 8.36 5.19
C HIS A 193 -17.65 7.00 5.03
N LEU A 194 -17.10 6.05 4.26
CA LEU A 194 -17.68 4.71 4.13
C LEU A 194 -17.58 3.90 5.42
N CYS A 195 -16.54 4.14 6.25
CA CYS A 195 -16.40 3.51 7.57
C CYS A 195 -17.48 3.99 8.55
N ALA A 196 -18.12 5.13 8.28
CA ALA A 196 -19.23 5.67 9.07
C ALA A 196 -20.60 5.39 8.46
N LEU A 197 -20.67 4.84 7.24
CA LEU A 197 -21.92 4.72 6.48
C LEU A 197 -22.96 3.79 7.15
N PHE A 198 -22.49 2.83 7.94
CA PHE A 198 -23.34 1.92 8.73
C PHE A 198 -23.28 2.21 10.24
N LYS A 199 -22.69 3.33 10.66
CA LYS A 199 -22.82 3.82 12.04
C LYS A 199 -24.17 4.53 12.15
N THR A 200 -25.25 3.75 12.07
CA THR A 200 -26.60 4.21 12.38
C THR A 200 -26.75 4.26 13.88
N ASP A 201 -26.47 5.43 14.47
CA ASP A 201 -26.92 5.72 15.82
C ASP A 201 -28.45 5.62 15.84
N GLY A 202 -28.98 4.64 16.59
CA GLY A 202 -30.41 4.60 16.95
C GLY A 202 -31.36 3.81 16.04
N ILE A 203 -30.89 2.98 15.11
CA ILE A 203 -31.78 1.99 14.46
C ILE A 203 -31.72 0.68 15.26
N THR A 204 -32.65 0.51 16.19
CA THR A 204 -32.96 -0.81 16.75
C THR A 204 -33.70 -1.58 15.66
N PRO A 205 -33.14 -2.65 15.07
CA PRO A 205 -33.88 -3.45 14.11
C PRO A 205 -35.09 -4.02 14.83
N ILE A 206 -36.28 -3.56 14.47
CA ILE A 206 -37.54 -4.21 14.87
C ILE A 206 -37.58 -5.51 14.09
N ILE A 207 -37.16 -6.59 14.72
CA ILE A 207 -37.42 -7.94 14.22
C ILE A 207 -38.90 -8.16 14.50
N ASN A 208 -39.75 -7.99 13.49
CA ASN A 208 -41.10 -8.53 13.58
C ASN A 208 -40.96 -10.05 13.62
N GLU A 209 -41.14 -10.63 14.81
CA GLU A 209 -41.51 -12.03 14.96
C GLU A 209 -42.94 -12.17 14.44
N ASP A 210 -43.10 -12.10 13.12
CA ASP A 210 -44.34 -12.52 12.48
C ASP A 210 -44.40 -14.05 12.62
N SER A 211 -44.96 -14.46 13.77
CA SER A 211 -46.02 -15.46 13.89
C SER A 211 -46.04 -16.49 12.76
N ASP A 212 -45.43 -17.66 13.02
CA ASP A 212 -45.79 -18.91 12.35
C ASP A 212 -47.25 -19.26 12.72
N GLU A 213 -48.23 -18.58 12.11
CA GLU A 213 -49.62 -19.02 11.99
C GLU A 213 -50.08 -18.74 10.55
N ASP A 214 -49.83 -19.72 9.66
CA ASP A 214 -50.83 -20.40 8.80
C ASP A 214 -50.17 -21.49 7.93
#